data_AF-A0A4Y1QKZ8-F1
#
_entry.id   AF-A0A4Y1QKZ8-F1
#
_cell.length_a   1.000
_cell.length_b   1.000
_cell.length_c   1.000
_cell.angle_alpha   90.00
_cell.angle_beta   90.00
_cell.angle_gamma   90.00
#
_symmetry.space_group_name_H-M   'P 1'
#
loop_
_entity.id
_entity.type
_entity.pdbx_description
1 polymer ?
#
loop_
_entity_poly.entity_id
_entity_poly.type
_entity_poly.pdbx_seq_one_letter_code
_entity_poly.pdbx_strand_id
1 'polypeptide(L)'
;MHPREAVPHYESDAEEFILNNTSLYDMIFIDAYDGEDIFPHKLWDPHSPFLKALSNWLRPEHGTVVVNLHSDTGILNPNGSAPSVLQQTLPVGKYVSGFAGHTRTWQ
;
A
#
# COMPACT_ATOMS: atom_id res chain seq x y z
N MET A 1 35.34 -8.30 2.28
CA MET A 1 33.93 -8.28 2.69
C MET A 1 33.58 -6.82 2.97
N HIS A 2 32.85 -6.15 2.08
CA HIS A 2 32.39 -4.79 2.35
C HIS A 2 31.23 -4.87 3.36
N PRO A 3 31.18 -4.01 4.40
CA PRO A 3 30.03 -3.97 5.27
C PRO A 3 28.82 -3.58 4.41
N ARG A 4 27.72 -4.32 4.53
CA ARG A 4 26.45 -3.84 3.98
C ARG A 4 26.11 -2.56 4.73
N GLU A 5 25.90 -1.47 3.99
CA GLU A 5 25.40 -0.24 4.57
C GLU A 5 24.07 -0.53 5.26
N ALA A 6 23.94 -0.12 6.53
CA ALA A 6 22.74 -0.35 7.31
C ALA A 6 21.66 0.62 6.84
N VAL A 7 20.46 0.10 6.56
CA VAL A 7 19.29 0.93 6.29
C VAL A 7 18.86 1.57 7.62
N PRO A 8 18.69 2.91 7.68
CA PRO A 8 18.15 3.57 8.86
C PRO A 8 16.79 2.99 9.23
N HIS A 9 16.60 2.66 10.49
CA HIS A 9 15.32 2.19 11.03
C HIS A 9 14.81 3.17 12.07
N TYR A 10 13.49 3.38 12.07
CA TYR A 10 12.80 4.26 12.99
C TYR A 10 11.63 3.49 13.60
N GLU A 11 11.52 3.53 14.93
CA GLU A 11 10.41 2.95 15.67
C GLU A 11 9.47 4.09 16.08
N SER A 12 8.37 4.26 15.35
CA SER A 12 7.37 5.31 15.56
C SER A 12 6.07 4.95 14.83
N ASP A 13 4.94 5.54 15.22
CA ASP A 13 3.75 5.52 14.35
C ASP A 13 4.07 6.24 13.04
N ALA A 14 3.67 5.63 11.92
CA ALA A 14 4.00 6.13 10.59
C ALA A 14 3.39 7.51 10.31
N GLU A 15 2.22 7.83 10.87
CA GLU A 15 1.58 9.14 10.70
C GLU A 15 2.35 10.22 11.45
N GLU A 16 2.71 9.95 12.70
CA GLU A 16 3.55 10.86 13.47
C GLU A 16 4.91 11.08 12.78
N PHE A 17 5.51 10.02 12.24
CA PHE A 17 6.79 10.10 11.54
C PHE A 17 6.74 11.02 10.33
N ILE A 18 5.75 10.85 9.46
CA ILE A 18 5.66 11.64 8.22
C ILE A 18 5.20 13.09 8.46
N LEU A 19 4.45 13.35 9.54
CA LEU A 19 3.99 14.70 9.89
C LEU A 19 5.11 15.55 10.49
N ASN A 20 6.05 14.93 11.21
CA ASN A 20 7.12 15.64 11.91
C ASN A 20 8.44 15.73 11.13
N ASN A 21 8.56 15.00 10.03
CA ASN A 21 9.77 14.96 9.21
C ASN A 21 9.48 15.37 7.76
N THR A 22 10.53 15.61 6.99
CA THR A 22 10.43 15.83 5.55
C THR A 22 11.47 14.98 4.83
N SER A 23 11.03 14.37 3.73
CA SER A 23 11.87 13.57 2.84
C SER A 23 11.16 13.45 1.51
N LEU A 24 11.89 13.03 0.47
CA LEU A 24 11.34 12.91 -0.87
C LEU A 24 11.76 11.57 -1.46
N TYR A 25 10.77 10.74 -1.81
CA TYR A 25 10.95 9.37 -2.25
C TYR A 25 10.30 9.14 -3.62
N ASP A 26 10.94 8.30 -4.43
CA ASP A 26 10.37 7.81 -5.68
C ASP A 26 9.29 6.74 -5.41
N MET A 27 9.49 5.94 -4.36
CA MET A 27 8.62 4.83 -4.01
C MET A 27 8.42 4.73 -2.50
N ILE A 28 7.19 4.48 -2.08
CA ILE A 28 6.83 4.18 -0.69
C ILE A 28 6.08 2.86 -0.64
N PHE A 29 6.53 1.95 0.23
CA PHE A 29 5.86 0.68 0.50
C PHE A 29 5.15 0.78 1.85
N ILE A 30 3.86 0.43 1.86
CA ILE A 30 3.06 0.35 3.08
C ILE A 30 2.68 -1.11 3.31
N ASP A 31 3.20 -1.67 4.39
CA ASP A 31 2.83 -3.00 4.89
C ASP A 31 2.36 -2.83 6.33
N ALA A 32 1.05 -2.70 6.50
CA ALA A 32 0.43 -2.27 7.75
C ALA A 32 -0.68 -3.24 8.17
N TYR A 33 -0.37 -4.54 8.11
CA TYR A 33 -1.27 -5.59 8.58
C TYR A 33 -1.39 -5.53 10.11
N ASP A 34 -2.61 -5.33 10.59
CA ASP A 34 -2.93 -5.20 12.01
C ASP A 34 -3.37 -6.53 12.67
N GLY A 35 -3.39 -7.63 11.90
CA GLY A 35 -3.86 -8.95 12.34
C GLY A 35 -5.31 -9.26 11.98
N GLU A 36 -6.12 -8.25 11.64
CA GLU A 36 -7.58 -8.40 11.45
C GLU A 36 -8.03 -8.06 10.02
N ASP A 37 -7.09 -7.88 9.09
CA ASP A 37 -7.35 -7.54 7.68
C ASP A 37 -8.17 -6.24 7.52
N ILE A 38 -8.04 -5.33 8.50
CA ILE A 38 -8.72 -4.04 8.50
C ILE A 38 -7.77 -3.02 7.91
N PHE A 39 -8.06 -2.60 6.68
CA PHE A 39 -7.29 -1.53 6.05
C PHE A 39 -7.50 -0.20 6.81
N PRO A 40 -6.47 0.36 7.49
CA PRO A 40 -6.64 1.52 8.35
C PRO A 40 -7.27 2.69 7.59
N HIS A 41 -8.32 3.31 8.15
CA HIS A 41 -9.06 4.43 7.53
C HIS A 41 -8.14 5.55 7.02
N LYS A 42 -7.05 5.83 7.75
CA LYS A 42 -6.04 6.83 7.39
C LYS A 42 -5.33 6.57 6.05
N LEU A 43 -5.38 5.35 5.52
CA LEU A 43 -4.75 4.99 4.23
C LEU A 43 -5.69 5.13 3.02
N TRP A 44 -6.97 5.43 3.22
CA TRP A 44 -7.94 5.56 2.12
C TRP A 44 -8.89 6.76 2.24
N ASP A 45 -8.89 7.49 3.35
CA ASP A 45 -9.58 8.76 3.47
C ASP A 45 -8.81 9.90 2.78
N PRO A 46 -9.31 10.46 1.67
CA PRO A 46 -8.63 11.53 0.93
C PRO A 46 -8.44 12.82 1.75
N HIS A 47 -9.18 12.99 2.84
CA HIS A 47 -9.03 14.14 3.74
C HIS A 47 -8.08 13.88 4.91
N SER A 48 -7.62 12.64 5.10
CA SER A 48 -6.72 12.26 6.18
C SER A 48 -5.44 13.10 6.17
N PRO A 49 -4.96 13.55 7.34
CA PRO A 49 -3.66 14.19 7.47
C PRO A 49 -2.54 13.29 6.92
N PHE A 50 -2.63 11.97 7.16
CA PHE A 50 -1.71 10.98 6.66
C PHE A 50 -1.54 11.01 5.13
N LEU A 51 -2.60 10.83 4.33
CA LEU A 51 -2.46 10.79 2.86
C LEU A 51 -1.98 12.13 2.28
N LYS A 52 -2.38 13.25 2.90
CA LYS A 52 -1.85 14.57 2.52
C LYS A 52 -0.36 14.68 2.78
N ALA A 53 0.10 14.31 3.97
CA ALA A 53 1.52 14.30 4.31
C ALA A 53 2.31 13.33 3.41
N LEU A 54 1.77 12.15 3.15
CA LEU A 54 2.36 11.14 2.27
C LEU A 54 2.56 11.67 0.85
N SER A 55 1.60 12.46 0.34
CA SER A 55 1.73 13.06 -0.99
C SER A 55 2.90 14.06 -1.10
N ASN A 56 3.20 14.79 -0.03
CA ASN A 56 4.34 15.71 0.01
C ASN A 56 5.69 14.97 0.05
N TRP A 57 5.69 13.69 0.41
CA TRP A 57 6.87 12.84 0.45
C TRP A 57 7.16 12.13 -0.87
N LEU A 58 6.25 12.22 -1.85
CA LEU A 58 6.39 11.58 -3.15
C LEU A 58 6.88 12.57 -4.19
N ARG A 59 7.72 12.08 -5.10
CA ARG A 59 8.11 12.84 -6.29
C ARG A 59 6.86 13.14 -7.14
N PRO A 60 6.62 14.41 -7.51
CA PRO A 60 5.42 14.77 -8.30
C PRO A 60 5.32 14.07 -9.66
N GLU A 61 6.46 13.68 -10.24
CA GLU A 61 6.53 13.15 -11.61
C GLU A 61 6.34 11.62 -11.70
N HIS A 62 6.88 10.87 -10.74
CA HIS A 62 6.96 9.40 -10.78
C HIS A 62 6.78 8.74 -9.40
N GLY A 63 6.39 9.52 -8.39
CA GLY A 63 6.14 9.03 -7.04
C GLY A 63 5.08 7.93 -7.05
N THR A 64 5.43 6.78 -6.50
CA THR A 64 4.56 5.60 -6.47
C THR A 64 4.38 5.11 -5.04
N VAL A 65 3.13 4.87 -4.63
CA VAL A 65 2.83 4.18 -3.37
C VAL A 65 2.35 2.78 -3.70
N VAL A 66 3.00 1.78 -3.11
CA VAL A 66 2.56 0.39 -3.16
C VAL A 66 2.07 0.02 -1.78
N VAL A 67 0.82 -0.44 -1.71
CA VAL A 67 0.20 -0.83 -0.45
C VAL A 67 -0.09 -2.32 -0.50
N ASN A 68 0.45 -3.06 0.47
CA ASN A 68 0.09 -4.45 0.66
C ASN A 68 -1.32 -4.49 1.27
N LEU A 69 -2.29 -4.93 0.46
CA LEU A 69 -3.62 -5.27 0.94
C LEU A 69 -3.62 -6.76 1.22
N HIS A 70 -3.59 -7.12 2.50
CA HIS A 70 -4.03 -8.44 2.89
C HIS A 70 -5.54 -8.52 2.50
N SER A 71 -5.99 -9.68 2.02
CA SER A 71 -7.42 -9.94 1.85
C SER A 71 -7.58 -11.43 2.02
N ASP A 72 -7.89 -11.86 3.25
CA ASP A 72 -8.13 -13.27 3.55
C ASP A 72 -9.53 -13.71 3.08
N THR A 73 -10.30 -12.80 2.49
CA THR A 73 -11.48 -13.17 1.72
C THR A 73 -11.02 -13.83 0.42
N GLY A 74 -10.86 -15.16 0.47
CA GLY A 74 -10.57 -15.99 -0.69
C GLY A 74 -11.35 -15.50 -1.90
N ILE A 75 -10.63 -15.25 -2.99
CA ILE A 75 -11.17 -14.81 -4.28
C ILE A 75 -12.07 -15.93 -4.83
N LEU A 76 -13.28 -16.06 -4.29
CA LEU A 76 -14.36 -16.86 -4.84
C LEU A 76 -15.00 -16.07 -5.98
N ASN A 77 -14.21 -15.74 -7.00
CA ASN A 77 -14.70 -15.30 -8.29
C ASN A 77 -13.68 -15.72 -9.36
N PRO A 78 -13.90 -16.85 -10.07
CA PRO A 78 -13.02 -17.31 -11.14
C PRO A 78 -13.00 -16.39 -12.37
N ASN A 79 -13.75 -15.28 -12.36
CA ASN A 79 -13.91 -14.37 -13.48
C ASN A 79 -13.01 -13.12 -13.44
N GLY A 80 -12.00 -13.07 -12.57
CA GLY A 80 -10.99 -11.99 -12.56
C GLY A 80 -11.52 -10.61 -12.14
N SER A 81 -12.78 -10.50 -11.75
CA SER A 81 -13.35 -9.30 -11.16
C SER A 81 -13.08 -9.28 -9.67
N ALA A 82 -12.42 -8.22 -9.18
CA ALA A 82 -12.21 -7.96 -7.76
C ALA A 82 -13.54 -8.12 -7.00
N PRO A 83 -13.56 -8.78 -5.83
CA PRO A 83 -14.79 -8.99 -5.07
C PRO A 83 -15.50 -7.65 -4.86
N SER A 84 -16.83 -7.64 -5.04
CA SER A 84 -17.70 -6.47 -4.90
C SER A 84 -17.50 -5.73 -3.57
N VAL A 85 -17.01 -6.42 -2.54
CA VAL A 85 -16.65 -5.86 -1.23
C VAL A 85 -15.48 -4.87 -1.35
N LEU A 86 -14.43 -5.18 -2.11
CA LEU A 86 -13.30 -4.27 -2.33
C LEU A 86 -13.70 -3.02 -3.12
N GLN A 87 -14.68 -3.12 -4.04
CA GLN A 87 -15.23 -1.98 -4.76
C GLN A 87 -16.16 -1.11 -3.91
N GLN A 88 -16.83 -1.70 -2.91
CA GLN A 88 -17.80 -0.99 -2.05
C GLN A 88 -17.16 -0.37 -0.81
N THR A 89 -16.02 -0.89 -0.34
CA THR A 89 -15.36 -0.44 0.90
C THR A 89 -14.18 0.51 0.66
N LEU A 90 -13.52 0.46 -0.50
CA LEU A 90 -12.38 1.33 -0.81
C LEU A 90 -12.69 2.26 -1.99
N PRO A 91 -12.52 3.60 -1.86
CA PRO A 91 -12.64 4.55 -2.97
C PRO A 91 -11.59 4.34 -4.09
N VAL A 92 -10.67 3.38 -3.90
CA VAL A 92 -9.49 3.08 -4.72
C VAL A 92 -9.82 2.16 -5.90
N GLY A 93 -11.05 1.66 -6.03
CA GLY A 93 -11.45 0.71 -7.10
C GLY A 93 -11.16 1.17 -8.54
N LYS A 94 -10.90 2.46 -8.77
CA LYS A 94 -10.49 3.03 -10.07
C LYS A 94 -8.98 2.94 -10.39
N TYR A 95 -8.12 2.56 -9.43
CA TYR A 95 -6.66 2.52 -9.60
C TYR A 95 -6.04 1.14 -9.30
N VAL A 96 -6.86 0.10 -9.13
CA VAL A 96 -6.37 -1.28 -8.89
C VAL A 96 -6.26 -2.01 -10.22
N SER A 97 -5.04 -2.34 -10.67
CA SER A 97 -4.83 -3.34 -11.72
C SER A 97 -4.46 -4.68 -11.08
N GLY A 98 -5.36 -5.66 -11.15
CA GLY A 98 -5.06 -7.03 -10.76
C GLY A 98 -4.23 -7.73 -11.84
N PHE A 99 -3.21 -8.49 -11.42
CA PHE A 99 -2.49 -9.39 -12.33
C PHE A 99 -3.15 -10.78 -12.28
N ALA A 100 -3.65 -11.25 -13.42
CA ALA A 100 -4.07 -12.63 -13.60
C ALA A 100 -2.82 -13.51 -13.78
N GLY A 101 -2.49 -14.29 -12.75
CA GLY A 101 -1.42 -15.29 -12.82
C GLY A 101 -1.80 -16.41 -13.79
N HIS A 102 -1.19 -16.42 -14.97
CA HIS A 102 -1.21 -17.58 -15.86
C HIS A 102 -0.33 -18.67 -15.24
N THR A 103 -0.93 -19.70 -14.64
CA THR A 103 -0.20 -20.90 -14.24
C THR A 103 0.19 -21.66 -15.50
N ARG A 104 1.47 -21.59 -15.88
CA ARG A 104 2.07 -22.62 -16.74
C ARG A 104 2.47 -23.78 -15.85
N THR A 105 1.80 -24.91 -16.02
CA THR A 105 2.27 -26.19 -15.53
C THR A 105 3.50 -26.59 -16.36
N TRP A 106 4.64 -26.77 -15.69
CA TRP A 106 5.78 -27.47 -16.28
C TRP A 106 5.58 -28.97 -16.02
N GLN A 107 5.66 -29.77 -17.09
CA GLN A 107 5.84 -31.23 -17.00
C GLN A 107 7.28 -31.58 -16.66
#